data_AF-A0A9E7SEF8-F1
#
_entry.id   AF-A0A9E7SEF8-F1
#
_cell.length_a   1.000
_cell.length_b   1.000
_cell.length_c   1.000
_cell.angle_alpha   90.00
_cell.angle_beta   90.00
_cell.angle_gamma   90.00
#
_symmetry.space_group_name_H-M   'P 1'
#
loop_
_entity.id
_entity.type
_entity.pdbx_description
1 polymer ?
#
loop_
_entity_poly.entity_id
_entity_poly.type
_entity_poly.pdbx_seq_one_letter_code
_entity_poly.pdbx_strand_id
1 'polypeptide(L)'
;MKFNRNFAVRLLILVIVLFAIYTLGISTLLTEKARSESVIESYEVHSFFYDSKNDRIATVSLMDRGYYSENVMFFRFHVWHREGGRLRSLKVTISPNVSAEVYLKTPDGYPWNPLKLQRSKDNPNSVTLEIPDLGFQGEGSVTLDFVVVPLGKVNTISITVKTEFELSEGFKKYIGECAITLPLKNK
;
A
#
# COMPACT_ATOMS: atom_id res chain seq x y z
N MET A 1 18.15 -58.85 3.03
CA MET A 1 18.58 -57.53 3.54
C MET A 1 17.34 -56.76 3.99
N LYS A 2 17.02 -56.69 5.29
CA LYS A 2 15.79 -56.03 5.78
C LYS A 2 16.04 -54.52 5.82
N PHE A 3 15.42 -53.78 4.89
CA PHE A 3 15.48 -52.32 4.89
C PHE A 3 14.80 -51.79 6.17
N ASN A 4 15.55 -51.09 7.01
CA ASN A 4 15.06 -50.59 8.28
C ASN A 4 14.08 -49.43 8.01
N ARG A 5 12.78 -49.72 8.00
CA ARG A 5 11.69 -48.77 7.71
C ARG A 5 11.78 -47.49 8.55
N ASN A 6 12.33 -47.57 9.76
CA ASN A 6 12.55 -46.42 10.63
C ASN A 6 13.65 -45.48 10.14
N PHE A 7 14.66 -45.99 9.42
CA PHE A 7 15.72 -45.18 8.80
C PHE A 7 15.19 -44.40 7.58
N ALA A 8 14.40 -45.05 6.73
CA ALA A 8 13.79 -44.41 5.56
C ALA A 8 12.82 -43.27 5.95
N VAL A 9 12.02 -43.46 7.00
CA VAL A 9 11.11 -42.41 7.51
C VAL A 9 11.90 -41.23 8.10
N ARG A 10 12.96 -41.48 8.85
CA ARG A 10 13.82 -40.41 9.40
C ARG A 10 14.53 -39.61 8.30
N LEU A 11 15.01 -40.29 7.26
CA LEU A 11 15.64 -39.64 6.10
C LEU A 11 14.64 -38.76 5.34
N LEU A 12 13.41 -39.25 5.12
CA LEU A 12 12.36 -38.49 4.45
C LEU A 12 11.99 -37.22 5.23
N ILE A 13 11.83 -37.32 6.55
CA ILE A 13 11.55 -36.16 7.41
C ILE A 13 12.70 -35.15 7.33
N LEU A 14 13.95 -35.60 7.35
CA LEU A 14 15.11 -34.71 7.26
C LEU A 14 15.15 -33.96 5.92
N VAL A 15 14.83 -34.62 4.81
CA VAL A 15 14.74 -34.00 3.48
C VAL A 15 13.61 -32.97 3.42
N ILE A 16 12.43 -33.28 3.97
CA ILE A 16 11.31 -32.33 4.03
C ILE A 16 11.68 -31.10 4.87
N VAL A 17 12.34 -31.30 6.01
CA VAL A 17 12.79 -30.21 6.88
C VAL A 17 13.85 -29.35 6.18
N LEU A 18 14.84 -29.96 5.54
CA LEU A 18 15.84 -29.22 4.76
C LEU A 18 15.21 -28.44 3.60
N PHE A 19 14.23 -29.04 2.91
CA PHE A 19 13.51 -28.37 1.82
C PHE A 19 12.65 -27.20 2.35
N ALA A 20 11.99 -27.37 3.50
CA ALA A 20 11.24 -26.30 4.16
C ALA A 20 12.15 -25.16 4.61
N ILE A 21 13.30 -25.46 5.23
CA ILE A 21 14.29 -24.44 5.63
C ILE A 21 14.86 -23.71 4.41
N TYR A 22 15.18 -24.44 3.35
CA TYR A 22 15.72 -23.88 2.11
C TYR A 22 14.72 -22.95 1.41
N THR A 23 13.46 -23.39 1.30
CA THR A 23 12.39 -22.59 0.67
C THR A 23 12.01 -21.36 1.50
N LEU A 24 11.89 -21.47 2.83
CA LEU A 24 11.68 -20.31 3.69
C LEU A 24 12.86 -19.34 3.66
N GLY A 25 14.10 -19.85 3.73
CA GLY A 25 15.31 -19.04 3.75
C GLY A 25 15.54 -18.24 2.46
N ILE A 26 15.16 -18.77 1.30
CA ILE A 26 15.23 -18.02 0.03
C ILE A 26 14.19 -16.91 -0.01
N SER A 27 12.98 -17.15 0.49
CA SER A 27 11.90 -16.16 0.45
C SER A 27 12.22 -14.91 1.29
N THR A 28 12.89 -15.08 2.43
CA THR A 28 13.33 -13.96 3.29
C THR A 28 14.52 -13.22 2.68
N LEU A 29 15.42 -13.92 2.00
CA LEU A 29 16.60 -13.31 1.35
C LEU A 29 16.24 -12.46 0.12
N LEU A 30 15.07 -12.68 -0.47
CA LEU A 30 14.57 -11.96 -1.64
C LEU A 30 13.60 -10.82 -1.31
N THR A 31 13.40 -10.55 -0.02
CA THR A 31 12.60 -9.40 0.44
C THR A 31 13.51 -8.20 0.68
N GLU A 32 13.23 -7.11 -0.01
CA GLU A 32 14.01 -5.88 0.04
C GLU A 32 13.14 -4.74 0.60
N LYS A 33 13.67 -3.92 1.51
CA LYS A 33 13.00 -2.68 1.92
C LYS A 33 13.33 -1.60 0.90
N ALA A 34 12.30 -1.09 0.21
CA ALA A 34 12.47 -0.09 -0.82
C ALA A 34 12.86 1.26 -0.20
N ARG A 35 13.83 1.93 -0.82
CA ARG A 35 14.22 3.30 -0.46
C ARG A 35 13.21 4.26 -1.06
N SER A 36 12.72 5.22 -0.27
CA SER A 36 11.76 6.22 -0.75
C SER A 36 12.33 7.64 -0.76
N GLU A 37 11.96 8.41 -1.77
CA GLU A 37 12.25 9.84 -1.90
C GLU A 37 10.94 10.56 -2.26
N SER A 38 10.62 11.65 -1.56
CA SER A 38 9.37 12.38 -1.79
C SER A 38 9.62 13.71 -2.50
N VAL A 39 8.77 14.01 -3.48
CA VAL A 39 8.80 15.24 -4.28
C VAL A 39 7.43 15.91 -4.19
N ILE A 40 7.43 17.21 -3.95
CA ILE A 40 6.23 18.03 -3.83
C ILE A 40 6.12 18.90 -5.08
N GLU A 41 5.00 18.78 -5.78
CA GLU A 41 4.58 19.65 -6.87
C GLU A 41 3.37 20.50 -6.41
N SER A 42 2.93 21.47 -7.23
CA SER A 42 1.96 22.47 -6.77
C SER A 42 0.62 21.89 -6.29
N TYR A 43 0.18 20.77 -6.86
CA TYR A 43 -1.10 20.11 -6.52
C TYR A 43 -0.96 18.61 -6.30
N GLU A 44 0.27 18.09 -6.35
CA GLU A 44 0.55 16.67 -6.30
C GLU A 44 1.77 16.43 -5.41
N VAL A 45 1.75 15.33 -4.68
CA VAL A 45 2.90 14.87 -3.88
C VAL A 45 3.19 13.44 -4.26
N HIS A 46 4.44 13.17 -4.66
CA HIS A 46 4.90 11.87 -5.09
C HIS A 46 5.92 11.32 -4.10
N SER A 47 5.89 10.02 -3.87
CA SER A 47 6.94 9.26 -3.21
C SER A 47 7.43 8.19 -4.18
N PHE A 48 8.67 8.34 -4.65
CA PHE A 48 9.33 7.40 -5.54
C PHE A 48 10.04 6.33 -4.74
N PHE A 49 9.87 5.08 -5.13
CA PHE A 49 10.49 3.92 -4.49
C PHE A 49 11.51 3.30 -5.43
N TYR A 50 12.69 3.00 -4.88
CA TYR A 50 13.82 2.46 -5.62
C TYR A 50 14.29 1.15 -5.00
N ASP A 51 14.78 0.25 -5.87
CA ASP A 51 15.50 -0.93 -5.43
C ASP A 51 16.98 -0.62 -5.08
N SER A 52 17.70 -1.65 -4.65
CA SER A 52 19.11 -1.62 -4.25
C SER A 52 20.06 -1.23 -5.39
N LYS A 53 19.60 -1.27 -6.65
CA LYS A 53 20.34 -0.81 -7.83
C LYS A 53 19.98 0.61 -8.22
N ASN A 54 19.12 1.26 -7.44
CA ASN A 54 18.58 2.59 -7.68
C ASN A 54 17.64 2.67 -8.89
N ASP A 55 17.05 1.54 -9.29
CA ASP A 55 16.00 1.53 -10.31
C ASP A 55 14.65 1.82 -9.66
N ARG A 56 13.84 2.69 -10.26
CA ARG A 56 12.51 3.03 -9.74
C ARG A 56 11.55 1.86 -9.93
N ILE A 57 11.01 1.35 -8.82
CA ILE A 57 10.10 0.20 -8.79
C ILE A 57 8.63 0.60 -8.64
N ALA A 58 8.36 1.70 -7.93
CA ALA A 58 7.01 2.18 -7.68
C ALA A 58 6.96 3.68 -7.41
N THR A 59 5.76 4.25 -7.56
CA THR A 59 5.45 5.63 -7.20
C THR A 59 4.12 5.66 -6.46
N VAL A 60 4.10 6.24 -5.27
CA VAL A 60 2.87 6.60 -4.56
C VAL A 60 2.60 8.07 -4.78
N SER A 61 1.40 8.44 -5.22
CA SER A 61 1.02 9.83 -5.51
C SER A 61 -0.26 10.21 -4.78
N LEU A 62 -0.28 11.43 -4.24
CA LEU A 62 -1.48 12.14 -3.81
C LEU A 62 -1.72 13.32 -4.73
N MET A 63 -2.94 13.46 -5.25
CA MET A 63 -3.30 14.58 -6.13
C MET A 63 -4.55 15.28 -5.59
N ASP A 64 -4.53 16.60 -5.49
CA ASP A 64 -5.73 17.40 -5.22
C ASP A 64 -6.67 17.32 -6.43
N ARG A 65 -7.91 16.88 -6.20
CA ARG A 65 -8.94 16.74 -7.24
C ARG A 65 -10.03 17.81 -7.13
N GLY A 66 -9.83 18.82 -6.28
CA GLY A 66 -10.74 19.93 -6.06
C GLY A 66 -11.85 19.61 -5.06
N TYR A 67 -13.03 20.17 -5.30
CA TYR A 67 -14.17 20.12 -4.38
C TYR A 67 -15.48 19.83 -5.15
N TYR A 68 -16.41 19.16 -4.48
CA TYR A 68 -17.74 18.85 -5.03
C TYR A 68 -18.80 19.84 -4.55
N SER A 69 -18.67 20.31 -3.32
CA SER A 69 -19.51 21.34 -2.71
C SER A 69 -18.71 22.09 -1.65
N GLU A 70 -19.31 23.13 -1.06
CA GLU A 70 -18.71 23.83 0.08
C GLU A 70 -18.30 22.80 1.16
N ASN A 71 -17.02 22.84 1.56
CA ASN A 71 -16.43 21.95 2.56
C ASN A 71 -16.45 20.45 2.19
N VAL A 72 -16.43 20.07 0.91
CA VAL A 72 -16.25 18.67 0.50
C VAL A 72 -15.08 18.58 -0.47
N MET A 73 -13.94 18.10 0.02
CA MET A 73 -12.68 18.06 -0.70
C MET A 73 -12.38 16.66 -1.22
N PHE A 74 -11.67 16.57 -2.34
CA PHE A 74 -11.36 15.32 -3.01
C PHE A 74 -9.86 15.20 -3.23
N PHE A 75 -9.32 14.02 -2.96
CA PHE A 75 -7.97 13.71 -3.38
C PHE A 75 -7.90 12.30 -3.96
N ARG A 76 -6.98 12.14 -4.90
CA ARG A 76 -6.68 10.86 -5.52
C ARG A 76 -5.42 10.30 -4.89
N PHE A 77 -5.52 9.06 -4.43
CA PHE A 77 -4.40 8.21 -4.10
C PHE A 77 -4.10 7.30 -5.30
N HIS A 78 -2.84 7.23 -5.70
CA HIS A 78 -2.41 6.41 -6.84
C HIS A 78 -1.11 5.68 -6.52
N VAL A 79 -1.07 4.38 -6.80
CA VAL A 79 0.16 3.59 -6.75
C VAL A 79 0.41 3.03 -8.13
N TRP A 80 1.51 3.46 -8.73
CA TRP A 80 2.05 2.89 -9.96
C TRP A 80 3.25 2.02 -9.62
N HIS A 81 3.46 0.95 -10.37
CA HIS A 81 4.70 0.18 -10.35
C HIS A 81 5.18 -0.13 -11.76
N ARG A 82 6.48 -0.44 -11.90
CA ARG A 82 7.06 -0.80 -13.20
C ARG A 82 6.49 -2.12 -13.74
N GLU A 83 6.63 -2.32 -15.04
CA GLU A 83 6.22 -3.55 -15.73
C GLU A 83 6.88 -4.79 -15.10
N GLY A 84 6.15 -5.91 -15.06
CA GLY A 84 6.58 -7.15 -14.39
C GLY A 84 6.40 -7.15 -12.87
N GLY A 85 6.14 -5.97 -12.27
CA GLY A 85 5.71 -5.84 -10.89
C GLY A 85 4.24 -6.20 -10.68
N ARG A 86 3.86 -6.46 -9.44
CA ARG A 86 2.47 -6.60 -8.99
C ARG A 86 2.34 -6.19 -7.54
N LEU A 87 1.45 -5.24 -7.27
CA LEU A 87 1.11 -4.82 -5.92
C LEU A 87 0.31 -5.94 -5.25
N ARG A 88 0.83 -6.49 -4.14
CA ARG A 88 0.24 -7.62 -3.43
C ARG A 88 -0.71 -7.16 -2.35
N SER A 89 -0.23 -6.25 -1.52
CA SER A 89 -0.99 -5.69 -0.40
C SER A 89 -0.81 -4.18 -0.37
N LEU A 90 -1.80 -3.52 0.19
CA LEU A 90 -1.82 -2.07 0.33
C LEU A 90 -2.53 -1.69 1.63
N LYS A 91 -1.87 -0.88 2.44
CA LYS A 91 -2.46 -0.27 3.62
C LYS A 91 -2.25 1.23 3.54
N VAL A 92 -3.35 1.97 3.62
CA VAL A 92 -3.38 3.43 3.52
C VAL A 92 -4.03 3.98 4.78
N THR A 93 -3.29 4.78 5.54
CA THR A 93 -3.79 5.48 6.73
C THR A 93 -3.84 6.97 6.46
N ILE A 94 -5.04 7.52 6.46
CA ILE A 94 -5.34 8.92 6.14
C ILE A 94 -5.55 9.66 7.45
N SER A 95 -4.89 10.79 7.61
CA SER A 95 -4.94 11.62 8.83
C SER A 95 -5.08 13.10 8.45
N PRO A 96 -6.32 13.62 8.38
CA PRO A 96 -6.56 15.06 8.30
C PRO A 96 -6.05 15.78 9.56
N ASN A 97 -5.54 17.00 9.40
CA ASN A 97 -5.09 17.84 10.51
C ASN A 97 -6.24 18.50 11.30
N VAL A 98 -7.48 18.33 10.86
CA VAL A 98 -8.71 18.80 11.51
C VAL A 98 -9.67 17.63 11.70
N SER A 99 -10.72 17.81 12.51
CA SER A 99 -11.77 16.80 12.59
C SER A 99 -12.57 16.74 11.30
N ALA A 100 -12.57 15.56 10.67
CA ALA A 100 -13.19 15.34 9.38
C ALA A 100 -13.64 13.88 9.24
N GLU A 101 -14.66 13.68 8.42
CA GLU A 101 -15.04 12.37 7.93
C GLU A 101 -14.33 12.10 6.61
N VAL A 102 -13.87 10.86 6.45
CA VAL A 102 -13.17 10.41 5.25
C VAL A 102 -13.95 9.25 4.65
N TYR A 103 -14.26 9.36 3.38
CA TYR A 103 -15.02 8.36 2.61
C TYR A 103 -14.18 7.88 1.44
N LEU A 104 -14.31 6.59 1.12
CA LEU A 104 -13.74 5.98 -0.08
C LEU A 104 -14.82 5.95 -1.16
N LYS A 105 -14.57 6.56 -2.32
CA LYS A 105 -15.40 6.37 -3.50
C LYS A 105 -15.20 4.95 -4.00
N THR A 106 -16.26 4.30 -4.47
CA THR A 106 -16.17 2.97 -5.10
C THR A 106 -15.07 2.99 -6.17
N PRO A 107 -14.01 2.17 -6.05
CA PRO A 107 -12.94 2.18 -7.02
C PRO A 107 -13.40 1.63 -8.36
N ASP A 108 -12.78 2.13 -9.44
CA ASP A 108 -12.99 1.63 -10.78
C ASP A 108 -12.35 0.24 -10.97
N GLY A 109 -12.78 -0.51 -12.00
CA GLY A 109 -12.30 -1.85 -12.30
C GLY A 109 -12.95 -2.92 -11.42
N TYR A 110 -14.02 -3.55 -11.90
CA TYR A 110 -14.75 -4.59 -11.15
C TYR A 110 -14.23 -5.99 -11.50
N PRO A 111 -14.20 -6.97 -10.56
CA PRO A 111 -14.62 -6.90 -9.15
C PRO A 111 -13.56 -6.45 -8.12
N TRP A 112 -13.98 -5.83 -7.03
CA TRP A 112 -13.15 -5.61 -5.84
C TRP A 112 -13.58 -6.55 -4.71
N ASN A 113 -12.60 -7.03 -3.95
CA ASN A 113 -12.90 -7.62 -2.64
C ASN A 113 -13.56 -6.55 -1.73
N PRO A 114 -14.42 -6.94 -0.77
CA PRO A 114 -15.04 -5.99 0.14
C PRO A 114 -13.99 -5.11 0.85
N LEU A 115 -13.98 -3.82 0.52
CA LEU A 115 -13.07 -2.84 1.11
C LEU A 115 -13.67 -2.29 2.40
N LYS A 116 -12.88 -2.28 3.48
CA LYS A 116 -13.30 -1.74 4.78
C LYS A 116 -12.39 -0.58 5.17
N LEU A 117 -12.98 0.59 5.28
CA LEU A 117 -12.34 1.77 5.87
C LEU A 117 -12.64 1.77 7.38
N GLN A 118 -11.61 1.67 8.20
CA GLN A 118 -11.73 1.56 9.65
C GLN A 118 -11.24 2.85 10.31
N ARG A 119 -12.01 3.42 11.24
CA ARG A 119 -11.51 4.52 12.09
C ARG A 119 -10.47 3.99 13.06
N SER A 120 -9.37 4.72 13.22
CA SER A 120 -8.34 4.39 14.21
C SER A 120 -8.88 4.58 15.63
N LYS A 121 -8.54 3.66 16.53
CA LYS A 121 -8.87 3.76 17.95
C LYS A 121 -8.03 4.81 18.66
N ASP A 122 -6.78 4.98 18.22
CA ASP A 122 -5.79 5.86 18.85
C ASP A 122 -5.89 7.31 18.34
N ASN A 123 -6.32 7.49 17.10
CA ASN A 123 -6.55 8.80 16.49
C ASN A 123 -7.93 8.83 15.82
N PRO A 124 -8.96 9.41 16.47
CA PRO A 124 -10.33 9.44 15.95
C PRO A 124 -10.49 10.14 14.60
N ASN A 125 -9.56 11.02 14.23
CA ASN A 125 -9.56 11.69 12.94
C ASN A 125 -8.90 10.85 11.83
N SER A 126 -8.24 9.75 12.17
CA SER A 126 -7.56 8.90 11.21
C SER A 126 -8.41 7.72 10.78
N VAL A 127 -8.35 7.38 9.50
CA VAL A 127 -8.95 6.18 8.93
C VAL A 127 -7.90 5.33 8.24
N THR A 128 -8.04 4.02 8.31
CA THR A 128 -7.17 3.05 7.65
C THR A 128 -7.98 2.20 6.69
N LEU A 129 -7.53 2.13 5.45
CA LEU A 129 -7.92 1.14 4.46
C LEU A 129 -6.83 0.08 4.39
N GLU A 130 -7.19 -1.18 4.57
CA GLU A 130 -6.27 -2.31 4.47
C GLU A 130 -6.79 -3.29 3.42
N ILE A 131 -5.97 -3.54 2.41
CA ILE A 131 -6.21 -4.50 1.33
C ILE A 131 -5.10 -5.55 1.42
N PRO A 132 -5.34 -6.66 2.13
CA PRO A 132 -4.31 -7.67 2.37
C PRO A 132 -3.92 -8.44 1.10
N ASP A 133 -4.85 -8.55 0.16
CA ASP A 133 -4.62 -9.14 -1.16
C ASP A 133 -5.39 -8.35 -2.22
N LEU A 134 -4.63 -7.68 -3.09
CA LEU A 134 -5.15 -6.95 -4.24
C LEU A 134 -5.53 -7.87 -5.41
N GLY A 135 -5.08 -9.13 -5.41
CA GLY A 135 -5.36 -10.06 -6.50
C GLY A 135 -4.97 -9.44 -7.84
N PHE A 136 -5.88 -9.46 -8.82
CA PHE A 136 -5.68 -8.89 -10.16
C PHE A 136 -5.71 -7.36 -10.19
N GLN A 137 -6.28 -6.70 -9.17
CA GLN A 137 -6.30 -5.24 -9.07
C GLN A 137 -4.89 -4.66 -8.80
N GLY A 138 -3.96 -5.52 -8.39
CA GLY A 138 -2.58 -5.14 -8.15
C GLY A 138 -1.71 -5.05 -9.41
N GLU A 139 -2.25 -5.28 -10.61
CA GLU A 139 -1.52 -5.17 -11.86
C GLU A 139 -1.55 -3.74 -12.42
N GLY A 140 -0.40 -3.25 -12.88
CA GLY A 140 -0.24 -1.93 -13.48
C GLY A 140 -0.29 -0.80 -12.44
N SER A 141 -1.49 -0.34 -12.09
CA SER A 141 -1.64 0.72 -11.08
C SER A 141 -2.95 0.64 -10.33
N VAL A 142 -2.90 0.96 -9.04
CA VAL A 142 -4.07 1.07 -8.16
C VAL A 142 -4.43 2.53 -7.99
N THR A 143 -5.69 2.88 -8.27
CA THR A 143 -6.24 4.23 -8.07
C THR A 143 -7.38 4.17 -7.05
N LEU A 144 -7.33 5.02 -6.03
CA LEU A 144 -8.36 5.16 -5.02
C LEU A 144 -8.70 6.63 -4.84
N ASP A 145 -9.97 6.98 -4.97
CA ASP A 145 -10.45 8.35 -4.80
C ASP A 145 -11.11 8.50 -3.41
N PHE A 146 -10.68 9.50 -2.65
CA PHE A 146 -11.17 9.78 -1.31
C PHE A 146 -11.89 11.12 -1.25
N VAL A 147 -12.92 11.16 -0.41
CA VAL A 147 -13.68 12.37 -0.09
C VAL A 147 -13.46 12.72 1.37
N VAL A 148 -13.18 13.99 1.64
CA VAL A 148 -12.97 14.50 3.00
C VAL A 148 -13.96 15.61 3.30
N VAL A 149 -14.73 15.40 4.36
CA VAL A 149 -15.78 16.30 4.84
C VAL A 149 -15.40 16.80 6.23
N PRO A 150 -14.94 18.06 6.36
CA PRO A 150 -14.56 18.63 7.65
C PRO A 150 -15.81 18.88 8.49
N LEU A 151 -15.72 18.64 9.80
CA LEU A 151 -16.85 18.87 10.72
C LEU A 151 -17.05 20.35 11.09
N GLY A 152 -16.12 21.23 10.70
CA GLY A 152 -16.21 22.67 10.90
C GLY A 152 -15.83 23.44 9.64
N LYS A 153 -16.17 24.73 9.57
CA LYS A 153 -15.80 25.60 8.43
C LYS A 153 -14.29 25.80 8.40
N VAL A 154 -13.66 25.31 7.34
CA VAL A 154 -12.21 25.44 7.13
C VAL A 154 -11.91 25.71 5.66
N ASN A 155 -11.01 26.66 5.42
CA ASN A 155 -10.61 27.05 4.06
C ASN A 155 -9.52 26.12 3.50
N THR A 156 -8.72 25.53 4.37
CA THR A 156 -7.59 24.67 4.00
C THR A 156 -7.47 23.52 4.99
N ILE A 157 -7.21 22.32 4.48
CA ILE A 157 -6.91 21.11 5.27
C ILE A 157 -5.62 20.51 4.76
N SER A 158 -4.80 19.99 5.66
CA SER A 158 -3.67 19.14 5.28
C SER A 158 -4.02 17.71 5.61
N ILE A 159 -3.83 16.82 4.64
CA ILE A 159 -4.04 15.38 4.81
C ILE A 159 -2.68 14.70 4.76
N THR A 160 -2.30 14.06 5.85
CA THR A 160 -1.16 13.15 5.88
C THR A 160 -1.63 11.74 5.53
N VAL A 161 -1.06 11.14 4.50
CA VAL A 161 -1.32 9.75 4.11
C VAL A 161 -0.07 8.93 4.35
N LYS A 162 -0.18 7.98 5.28
CA LYS A 162 0.83 6.93 5.50
C LYS A 162 0.46 5.72 4.64
N THR A 163 1.42 5.24 3.87
CA THR A 163 1.24 4.10 2.97
C THR A 163 2.24 3.02 3.33
N GLU A 164 1.76 1.79 3.43
CA GLU A 164 2.55 0.57 3.53
C GLU A 164 2.10 -0.35 2.39
N PHE A 165 3.03 -0.96 1.64
CA PHE A 165 2.69 -1.90 0.58
C PHE A 165 3.73 -3.01 0.41
N GLU A 166 3.28 -4.15 -0.11
CA GLU A 166 4.13 -5.21 -0.66
C GLU A 166 4.00 -5.23 -2.18
N LEU A 167 5.14 -5.14 -2.88
CA LEU A 167 5.24 -5.29 -4.33
C LEU A 167 6.04 -6.56 -4.62
N SER A 168 5.60 -7.39 -5.56
CA SER A 168 6.37 -8.54 -6.05
C SER A 168 6.80 -8.36 -7.49
N GLU A 169 8.00 -8.81 -7.84
CA GLU A 169 8.51 -8.84 -9.22
C GLU A 169 9.29 -10.15 -9.43
N GLY A 170 8.70 -11.09 -10.17
CA GLY A 170 9.23 -12.46 -10.25
C GLY A 170 9.32 -13.10 -8.86
N PHE A 171 10.54 -13.45 -8.43
CA PHE A 171 10.81 -14.01 -7.10
C PHE A 171 11.16 -12.96 -6.04
N LYS A 172 11.33 -11.69 -6.43
CA LYS A 172 11.66 -10.62 -5.51
C LYS A 172 10.41 -10.03 -4.87
N LYS A 173 10.57 -9.58 -3.63
CA LYS A 173 9.56 -8.84 -2.89
C LYS A 173 10.14 -7.52 -2.42
N TYR A 174 9.33 -6.47 -2.46
CA TYR A 174 9.68 -5.14 -2.01
C TYR A 174 8.65 -4.66 -1.00
N ILE A 175 9.12 -4.14 0.13
CA ILE A 175 8.26 -3.48 1.10
C ILE A 175 8.49 -1.97 1.00
N GLY A 176 7.43 -1.24 0.71
CA GLY A 176 7.44 0.22 0.63
C GLY A 176 6.67 0.85 1.78
N GLU A 177 7.28 1.87 2.39
CA GLU A 177 6.67 2.70 3.43
C GLU A 177 6.91 4.17 3.12
N CYS A 178 5.87 5.00 3.16
CA CYS A 178 6.02 6.46 3.09
C CYS A 178 4.93 7.18 3.89
N ALA A 179 5.19 8.44 4.21
CA ALA A 179 4.21 9.37 4.74
C ALA A 179 4.31 10.66 3.94
N ILE A 180 3.25 11.02 3.22
CA ILE A 180 3.21 12.23 2.39
C ILE A 180 2.01 13.08 2.76
N THR A 181 2.18 14.40 2.74
CA THR A 181 1.16 15.36 3.19
C THR A 181 0.72 16.22 2.02
N LEU A 182 -0.59 16.20 1.72
CA LEU A 182 -1.20 17.00 0.66
C LEU A 182 -2.07 18.10 1.28
N PRO A 183 -1.80 19.39 1.00
CA PRO A 183 -2.72 20.47 1.32
C PRO A 183 -3.90 20.49 0.33
N LEU A 184 -5.13 20.44 0.85
CA LEU A 184 -6.38 20.63 0.12
C LEU A 184 -6.95 22.01 0.43
N LYS A 185 -7.33 22.76 -0.59
CA LYS A 185 -7.91 24.10 -0.45
C LYS A 185 -9.34 24.12 -0.95
N ASN A 186 -10.24 24.66 -0.14
CA ASN A 186 -11.56 25.06 -0.58
C ASN A 186 -11.40 26.36 -1.41
N LYS A 187 -12.03 26.45 -2.59
CA LYS A 187 -12.02 27.68 -3.39
C LYS A 187 -13.27 28.49 -3.14
#